data_AF-A0A6N6N986-F1
#
_entry.id   AF-A0A6N6N986-F1
#
_cell.length_a   1.000
_cell.length_b   1.000
_cell.length_c   1.000
_cell.angle_alpha   90.00
_cell.angle_beta   90.00
_cell.angle_gamma   90.00
#
_symmetry.space_group_name_H-M   'P 1'
#
loop_
_entity.id
_entity.type
_entity.pdbx_description
1 polymer ?
#
loop_
_entity_poly.entity_id
_entity_poly.type
_entity_poly.pdbx_seq_one_letter_code
_entity_poly.pdbx_strand_id
1 'polypeptide(L)'
;MKRVTVSLAVAVLFAFIASSAFAHFGMLVPDTDEVTQAKRDINLVLSFSHPFEGNGMELVKPERFFVVADGEAETDLLAGLQKASVMGHTAWKAQYTPKAPGLYAFAMVPHPYKEDAENNYIQHLTKVYVDAYGEGENWMKPLGLRTEIVPLTRPFGNYAGNVFQGQVLFEGKPAAHTRVEVEFYNKDGQRKAPNDRMVTQEVMADQNGVFTFACPWKGWWGFAALTTAPEEYKGRELELGAVIWLDMK
;
A
#
# COMPACT_ATOMS: atom_id res chain seq x y z
N MET A 1 9.35 43.46 -35.67
CA MET A 1 8.76 42.12 -35.87
C MET A 1 9.71 40.94 -35.57
N LYS A 2 11.03 41.13 -35.32
CA LYS A 2 11.96 40.03 -34.99
C LYS A 2 12.20 39.77 -33.48
N ARG A 3 11.65 40.63 -32.59
CA ARG A 3 11.83 40.50 -31.12
C ARG A 3 10.68 39.78 -30.41
N VAL A 4 9.54 39.60 -31.08
CA VAL A 4 8.35 38.93 -30.49
C VAL A 4 8.39 37.41 -30.71
N THR A 5 9.13 36.93 -31.71
CA THR A 5 9.24 35.51 -32.04
C THR A 5 10.18 34.73 -31.13
N VAL A 6 11.11 35.38 -30.43
CA VAL A 6 12.06 34.70 -29.52
C VAL A 6 11.44 34.45 -28.14
N SER A 7 10.51 35.31 -27.70
CA SER A 7 9.85 35.15 -26.39
C SER A 7 8.80 34.04 -26.36
N LEU A 8 8.24 33.65 -27.51
CA LEU A 8 7.26 32.56 -27.60
C LEU A 8 7.93 31.18 -27.62
N ALA A 9 9.18 31.07 -28.04
CA ALA A 9 9.92 29.80 -28.08
C ALA A 9 10.40 29.35 -26.68
N VAL A 10 10.62 30.28 -25.75
CA VAL A 10 11.03 29.97 -24.36
C VAL A 10 9.82 29.60 -23.49
N ALA A 11 8.64 30.15 -23.75
CA ALA A 11 7.42 29.83 -23.01
C ALA A 11 6.85 28.44 -23.34
N VAL A 12 7.10 27.90 -24.54
CA VAL A 12 6.66 26.55 -24.94
C VAL A 12 7.55 25.44 -24.37
N LEU A 13 8.79 25.74 -23.98
CA LEU A 13 9.72 24.74 -23.44
C LEU A 13 9.48 24.39 -21.97
N PHE A 14 8.74 25.22 -21.22
CA PHE A 14 8.41 24.97 -19.80
C PHE A 14 7.09 24.22 -19.59
N ALA A 15 6.33 23.92 -20.66
CA ALA A 15 5.01 23.30 -20.55
C ALA A 15 5.00 21.76 -20.58
N PHE A 16 6.16 21.09 -20.64
CA PHE A 16 6.25 19.64 -20.89
C PHE A 16 7.01 18.84 -19.84
N ILE A 17 7.01 19.29 -18.58
CA ILE A 17 7.43 18.43 -17.46
C ILE A 17 6.28 18.32 -16.47
N ALA A 18 5.11 17.89 -16.95
CA ALA A 18 4.20 17.17 -16.07
C ALA A 18 4.83 15.79 -15.89
N SER A 19 5.75 15.66 -14.94
CA SER A 19 6.12 14.34 -14.44
C SER A 19 4.84 13.72 -13.88
N SER A 20 4.37 12.64 -14.48
CA SER A 20 3.44 11.75 -13.80
C SER A 20 4.16 11.26 -12.55
N ALA A 21 3.84 11.85 -11.39
CA ALA A 21 4.23 11.26 -10.13
C ALA A 21 3.43 9.96 -10.05
N PHE A 22 4.11 8.83 -10.23
CA PHE A 22 3.51 7.52 -10.12
C PHE A 22 3.39 7.20 -8.63
N ALA A 23 2.20 6.81 -8.21
CA ALA A 23 1.98 6.44 -6.82
C ALA A 23 2.79 5.20 -6.47
N HIS A 24 3.60 5.32 -5.43
CA HIS A 24 4.42 4.23 -4.94
C HIS A 24 3.63 3.34 -3.99
N PHE A 25 3.76 2.02 -4.11
CA PHE A 25 3.09 1.12 -3.17
C PHE A 25 4.05 0.11 -2.55
N GLY A 26 4.16 0.16 -1.21
CA GLY A 26 4.62 -0.97 -0.43
C GLY A 26 3.60 -2.09 -0.56
N MET A 27 3.97 -3.17 -1.23
CA MET A 27 3.12 -4.32 -1.49
C MET A 27 3.39 -5.41 -0.46
N LEU A 28 2.33 -5.87 0.20
CA LEU A 28 2.31 -7.08 1.02
C LEU A 28 1.06 -7.85 0.62
N VAL A 29 1.22 -8.73 -0.36
CA VAL A 29 0.09 -9.39 -1.03
C VAL A 29 0.16 -10.89 -0.77
N PRO A 30 -0.81 -11.46 -0.04
CA PRO A 30 -0.94 -12.90 0.08
C PRO A 30 -1.59 -13.50 -1.18
N ASP A 31 -1.41 -14.80 -1.38
CA ASP A 31 -2.13 -15.56 -2.41
C ASP A 31 -3.62 -15.75 -2.07
N THR A 32 -4.01 -15.50 -0.82
CA THR A 32 -5.40 -15.54 -0.34
C THR A 32 -5.58 -14.62 0.88
N ASP A 33 -6.76 -14.01 1.01
CA ASP A 33 -7.24 -13.34 2.24
C ASP A 33 -8.06 -14.28 3.13
N GLU A 34 -8.23 -15.55 2.73
CA GLU A 34 -8.99 -16.58 3.44
C GLU A 34 -8.20 -17.90 3.50
N VAL A 35 -8.05 -18.46 4.70
CA VAL A 35 -7.49 -19.78 4.94
C VAL A 35 -8.60 -20.77 5.25
N THR A 36 -8.58 -21.93 4.59
CA THR A 36 -9.60 -22.98 4.72
C THR A 36 -8.95 -24.34 4.94
N GLN A 37 -9.77 -25.37 5.19
CA GLN A 37 -9.27 -26.74 5.31
C GLN A 37 -8.57 -27.24 4.03
N ALA A 38 -8.99 -26.76 2.86
CA ALA A 38 -8.41 -27.10 1.56
C ALA A 38 -7.14 -26.31 1.23
N LYS A 39 -6.98 -25.11 1.82
CA LYS A 39 -5.85 -24.20 1.59
C LYS A 39 -5.40 -23.62 2.93
N ARG A 40 -4.44 -24.29 3.57
CA ARG A 40 -3.97 -24.00 4.93
C ARG A 40 -2.80 -23.02 5.00
N ASP A 41 -2.00 -22.95 3.93
CA ASP A 41 -0.81 -22.12 3.86
C ASP A 41 -1.08 -20.82 3.14
N ILE A 42 -0.56 -19.73 3.70
CA ILE A 42 -0.56 -18.40 3.12
C ILE A 42 0.83 -18.17 2.51
N ASN A 43 0.88 -17.88 1.22
CA ASN A 43 2.11 -17.45 0.56
C ASN A 43 2.08 -15.94 0.39
N LEU A 44 3.01 -15.23 1.02
CA LEU A 44 3.10 -13.78 1.04
C LEU A 44 4.21 -13.32 0.10
N VAL A 45 3.92 -12.28 -0.68
CA VAL A 45 4.90 -11.58 -1.51
C VAL A 45 5.01 -10.14 -1.03
N LEU A 46 6.26 -9.71 -0.79
CA LEU A 46 6.63 -8.36 -0.39
C LEU A 46 7.39 -7.71 -1.54
N SER A 47 6.91 -6.58 -2.04
CA SER A 47 7.58 -5.80 -3.10
C SER A 47 7.31 -4.31 -2.94
N PHE A 48 8.00 -3.49 -3.72
CA PHE A 48 7.73 -2.07 -3.88
C PHE A 48 7.50 -1.80 -5.37
N SER A 49 6.40 -1.16 -5.76
CA SER A 49 5.97 -1.15 -7.17
C SER A 49 4.99 -0.01 -7.49
N HIS A 50 4.80 0.25 -8.78
CA HIS A 50 3.62 0.91 -9.37
C HIS A 50 2.65 -0.18 -9.85
N PRO A 51 1.68 -0.61 -9.02
CA PRO A 51 0.99 -1.88 -9.19
C PRO A 51 0.02 -1.91 -10.39
N PHE A 52 -0.53 -0.77 -10.82
CA PHE A 52 -1.38 -0.73 -12.00
C PHE A 52 -0.59 -0.84 -13.31
N GLU A 53 0.61 -0.24 -13.36
CA GLU A 53 1.46 -0.21 -14.56
C GLU A 53 2.38 -1.42 -14.67
N GLY A 54 2.62 -2.12 -13.56
CA GLY A 54 3.50 -3.29 -13.53
C GLY A 54 4.98 -2.93 -13.48
N ASN A 55 5.32 -1.74 -12.98
CA ASN A 55 6.71 -1.31 -12.79
C ASN A 55 7.17 -1.66 -11.36
N GLY A 56 8.27 -2.39 -11.25
CA GLY A 56 8.85 -2.74 -9.96
C GLY A 56 9.85 -1.70 -9.45
N MET A 57 10.16 -1.78 -8.17
CA MET A 57 11.19 -0.98 -7.50
C MET A 57 11.97 -1.86 -6.52
N GLU A 58 13.19 -1.47 -6.20
CA GLU A 58 14.02 -2.24 -5.28
C GLU A 58 13.45 -2.22 -3.86
N LEU A 59 13.06 -3.40 -3.36
CA LEU A 59 12.78 -3.62 -1.95
C LEU A 59 13.99 -4.31 -1.30
N VAL A 60 14.83 -3.51 -0.64
CA VAL A 60 15.84 -4.05 0.29
C VAL A 60 15.15 -4.86 1.39
N LYS A 61 15.87 -5.77 2.05
CA LYS A 61 15.29 -6.57 3.13
C LYS A 61 14.63 -5.63 4.15
N PRO A 62 13.34 -5.81 4.49
CA PRO A 62 12.64 -4.90 5.41
C PRO A 62 13.30 -4.82 6.79
N GLU A 63 13.04 -3.73 7.51
CA GLU A 63 13.45 -3.57 8.91
C GLU A 63 12.65 -4.51 9.81
N ARG A 64 11.36 -4.63 9.53
CA ARG A 64 10.44 -5.51 10.25
C ARG A 64 9.52 -6.20 9.27
N PHE A 65 9.25 -7.47 9.55
CA PHE A 65 8.16 -8.21 8.94
C PHE A 65 7.61 -9.16 9.99
N PHE A 66 6.33 -9.03 10.32
CA PHE A 66 5.72 -9.74 11.45
C PHE A 66 4.25 -10.03 11.19
N VAL A 67 3.67 -10.87 12.06
CA VAL A 67 2.24 -11.15 12.11
C VAL A 67 1.70 -10.96 13.52
N VAL A 68 0.49 -10.43 13.61
CA VAL A 68 -0.30 -10.36 14.84
C VAL A 68 -1.54 -11.25 14.64
N ALA A 69 -1.68 -12.28 15.47
CA ALA A 69 -2.83 -13.18 15.47
C ALA A 69 -3.80 -12.73 16.57
N ASP A 70 -5.07 -12.48 16.25
CA ASP A 70 -6.14 -12.07 17.18
C ASP A 70 -5.78 -10.88 18.10
N GLY A 71 -4.92 -9.98 17.61
CA GLY A 71 -4.47 -8.83 18.38
C GLY A 71 -3.50 -9.17 19.53
N GLU A 72 -2.95 -10.38 19.56
CA GLU A 72 -1.94 -10.83 20.52
C GLU A 72 -0.55 -10.25 20.20
N ALA A 73 0.49 -10.73 20.90
CA ALA A 73 1.86 -10.29 20.68
C ALA A 73 2.35 -10.56 19.24
N GLU A 74 3.16 -9.64 18.71
CA GLU A 74 3.80 -9.78 17.41
C GLU A 74 4.66 -11.05 17.35
N THR A 75 4.54 -11.80 16.25
CA THR A 75 5.46 -12.87 15.88
C THR A 75 6.36 -12.39 14.75
N ASP A 76 7.66 -12.31 15.00
CA ASP A 76 8.67 -11.93 14.01
C ASP A 76 8.79 -12.99 12.90
N LEU A 77 8.70 -12.55 11.64
CA LEU A 77 8.82 -13.36 10.43
C LEU A 77 10.03 -12.97 9.55
N LEU A 78 10.83 -11.99 9.97
CA LEU A 78 11.92 -11.38 9.19
C LEU A 78 13.01 -12.38 8.83
N ALA A 79 13.34 -13.29 9.75
CA ALA A 79 14.34 -14.35 9.52
C ALA A 79 13.89 -15.35 8.43
N GLY A 80 12.58 -15.52 8.25
CA GLY A 80 11.99 -16.45 7.29
C GLY A 80 11.88 -15.90 5.86
N LEU A 81 12.15 -14.62 5.64
CA LEU A 81 12.08 -14.01 4.31
C LEU A 81 13.08 -14.64 3.34
N GLN A 82 12.55 -15.15 2.23
CA GLN A 82 13.34 -15.66 1.12
C GLN A 82 13.40 -14.61 0.00
N LYS A 83 14.58 -14.40 -0.58
CA LYS A 83 14.74 -13.48 -1.70
C LYS A 83 13.90 -13.94 -2.89
N ALA A 84 13.26 -13.00 -3.56
CA ALA A 84 12.43 -13.19 -4.74
C ALA A 84 12.68 -12.06 -5.77
N SER A 85 11.99 -12.13 -6.90
CA SER A 85 11.90 -11.04 -7.86
C SER A 85 10.45 -10.78 -8.23
N VAL A 86 10.05 -9.51 -8.23
CA VAL A 86 8.74 -9.03 -8.69
C VAL A 86 8.99 -7.89 -9.67
N MET A 87 8.39 -7.96 -10.86
CA MET A 87 8.53 -6.94 -11.91
C MET A 87 9.99 -6.57 -12.22
N GLY A 88 10.91 -7.54 -12.14
CA GLY A 88 12.34 -7.36 -12.43
C GLY A 88 13.20 -6.84 -11.27
N HIS A 89 12.61 -6.53 -10.12
CA HIS A 89 13.30 -5.94 -8.97
C HIS A 89 13.39 -6.88 -7.77
N THR A 90 14.31 -6.59 -6.84
CA THR A 90 14.42 -7.37 -5.59
C THR A 90 13.13 -7.30 -4.80
N ALA A 91 12.63 -8.47 -4.42
CA ALA A 91 11.45 -8.67 -3.62
C ALA A 91 11.69 -9.77 -2.58
N TRP A 92 10.71 -10.04 -1.74
CA TRP A 92 10.78 -11.10 -0.74
C TRP A 92 9.51 -11.95 -0.74
N LYS A 93 9.64 -13.19 -0.32
CA LYS A 93 8.51 -14.09 -0.08
C LYS A 93 8.60 -14.73 1.29
N ALA A 94 7.45 -15.03 1.86
CA ALA A 94 7.30 -15.82 3.06
C ALA A 94 6.16 -16.82 2.90
N GLN A 95 6.20 -17.88 3.68
CA GLN A 95 5.08 -18.79 3.84
C GLN A 95 4.70 -18.82 5.32
N TYR A 96 3.41 -18.82 5.60
CA TYR A 96 2.88 -18.89 6.95
C TYR A 96 1.68 -19.82 7.02
N THR A 97 1.63 -20.66 8.05
CA THR A 97 0.49 -21.55 8.32
C THR A 97 -0.14 -21.11 9.65
N PRO A 98 -1.36 -20.54 9.64
CA PRO A 98 -2.12 -20.27 10.86
C PRO A 98 -2.18 -21.47 11.78
N LYS A 99 -1.89 -21.26 13.06
CA LYS A 99 -1.89 -22.32 14.08
C LYS A 99 -3.28 -22.57 14.68
N ALA A 100 -4.17 -21.59 14.55
CA ALA A 100 -5.55 -21.62 15.03
C ALA A 100 -6.45 -20.78 14.09
N PRO A 101 -7.77 -21.02 14.11
CA PRO A 101 -8.73 -20.05 13.58
C PRO A 101 -8.57 -18.68 14.22
N GLY A 102 -8.82 -17.62 13.45
CA GLY A 102 -8.71 -16.25 13.92
C GLY A 102 -8.25 -15.27 12.84
N LEU A 103 -8.04 -14.01 13.25
CA LEU A 103 -7.57 -12.94 12.38
C LEU A 103 -6.05 -12.84 12.39
N TYR A 104 -5.43 -12.84 11.21
CA TYR A 104 -3.99 -12.66 11.07
C TYR A 104 -3.68 -11.37 10.32
N ALA A 105 -3.09 -10.41 11.01
CA ALA A 105 -2.62 -9.16 10.44
C ALA A 105 -1.12 -9.24 10.17
N PHE A 106 -0.73 -9.30 8.91
CA PHE A 106 0.68 -9.26 8.50
C PHE A 106 1.08 -7.81 8.24
N ALA A 107 2.27 -7.42 8.68
CA ALA A 107 2.78 -6.07 8.48
C ALA A 107 4.26 -6.07 8.08
N MET A 108 4.61 -5.12 7.21
CA MET A 108 5.96 -4.85 6.74
C MET A 108 6.33 -3.40 7.05
N VAL A 109 7.50 -3.19 7.66
CA VAL A 109 8.14 -1.88 7.78
C VAL A 109 9.44 -1.91 6.97
N PRO A 110 9.50 -1.26 5.80
CA PRO A 110 10.70 -1.24 4.98
C PRO A 110 11.70 -0.18 5.50
N HIS A 111 12.95 -0.28 5.05
CA HIS A 111 13.83 0.89 5.11
C HIS A 111 13.30 1.99 4.19
N PRO A 112 13.50 3.28 4.50
CA PRO A 112 13.11 4.37 3.60
C PRO A 112 13.78 4.26 2.23
N TYR A 113 12.96 4.26 1.18
CA TYR A 113 13.38 4.28 -0.22
C TYR A 113 13.75 5.70 -0.63
N LYS A 114 14.84 5.87 -1.37
CA LYS A 114 15.29 7.19 -1.83
C LYS A 114 14.62 7.52 -3.16
N GLU A 115 13.71 8.49 -3.17
CA GLU A 115 13.05 8.95 -4.39
C GLU A 115 13.71 10.26 -4.85
N ASP A 116 14.62 10.13 -5.81
CA ASP A 116 15.41 11.25 -6.31
C ASP A 116 14.60 12.20 -7.19
N ALA A 117 13.52 11.73 -7.84
CA ALA A 117 12.68 12.59 -8.67
C ALA A 117 11.88 13.60 -7.83
N GLU A 118 11.50 13.21 -6.61
CA GLU A 118 10.72 14.05 -5.68
C GLU A 118 11.59 14.66 -4.57
N ASN A 119 12.89 14.36 -4.54
CA ASN A 119 13.83 14.83 -3.53
C ASN A 119 13.40 14.51 -2.08
N ASN A 120 12.78 13.35 -1.87
CA ASN A 120 12.34 12.86 -0.57
C ASN A 120 12.83 11.41 -0.33
N TYR A 121 12.45 10.86 0.81
CA TYR A 121 12.45 9.44 1.07
C TYR A 121 11.02 8.97 1.31
N ILE A 122 10.73 7.73 0.93
CA ILE A 122 9.41 7.13 1.05
C ILE A 122 9.50 5.91 1.96
N GLN A 123 8.65 5.83 2.97
CA GLN A 123 8.52 4.65 3.83
C GLN A 123 7.05 4.24 3.93
N HIS A 124 6.69 3.19 3.19
CA HIS A 124 5.32 2.67 3.18
C HIS A 124 5.20 1.52 4.19
N LEU A 125 4.53 1.79 5.31
CA LEU A 125 4.21 0.82 6.35
C LEU A 125 2.97 0.07 5.90
N THR A 126 3.16 -1.16 5.41
CA THR A 126 2.11 -1.92 4.74
C THR A 126 1.55 -2.98 5.66
N LYS A 127 0.23 -3.14 5.68
CA LYS A 127 -0.44 -4.30 6.27
C LYS A 127 -1.46 -4.97 5.36
N VAL A 128 -1.76 -6.22 5.68
CA VAL A 128 -2.84 -7.00 5.07
C VAL A 128 -3.43 -7.93 6.12
N TYR A 129 -4.73 -8.22 6.00
CA TYR A 129 -5.44 -9.15 6.87
C TYR A 129 -5.73 -10.44 6.13
N VAL A 130 -5.63 -11.56 6.83
CA VAL A 130 -6.07 -12.87 6.38
C VAL A 130 -6.97 -13.46 7.45
N ASP A 131 -8.17 -13.88 7.04
CA ASP A 131 -9.11 -14.62 7.89
C ASP A 131 -8.75 -16.10 7.86
N ALA A 132 -8.48 -16.68 9.03
CA ALA A 132 -8.24 -18.11 9.14
C ALA A 132 -9.49 -18.83 9.63
N TYR A 133 -10.03 -19.68 8.75
CA TYR A 133 -11.13 -20.59 9.01
C TYR A 133 -12.47 -19.91 9.37
N GLY A 134 -12.68 -18.65 8.96
CA GLY A 134 -13.96 -17.96 9.10
C GLY A 134 -14.19 -17.31 10.47
N GLU A 135 -13.15 -17.20 11.29
CA GLU A 135 -13.21 -16.73 12.68
C GLU A 135 -12.51 -15.37 12.88
N GLY A 136 -12.19 -14.66 11.78
CA GLY A 136 -11.57 -13.34 11.83
C GLY A 136 -12.49 -12.27 12.41
N GLU A 137 -12.16 -11.78 13.59
CA GLU A 137 -12.88 -10.68 14.27
C GLU A 137 -11.92 -9.57 14.73
N ASN A 138 -12.47 -8.49 15.30
CA ASN A 138 -11.70 -7.42 15.97
C ASN A 138 -10.64 -6.73 15.09
N TRP A 139 -10.82 -6.71 13.77
CA TRP A 139 -9.90 -6.08 12.79
C TRP A 139 -9.70 -4.57 13.00
N MET A 140 -10.62 -3.92 13.72
CA MET A 140 -10.54 -2.51 14.06
C MET A 140 -9.49 -2.19 15.14
N LYS A 141 -8.85 -3.19 15.76
CA LYS A 141 -7.74 -2.97 16.69
C LYS A 141 -6.50 -2.50 15.90
N PRO A 142 -5.93 -1.31 16.19
CA PRO A 142 -4.69 -0.87 15.56
C PRO A 142 -3.53 -1.79 15.93
N LEU A 143 -2.59 -1.97 14.99
CA LEU A 143 -1.32 -2.65 15.23
C LEU A 143 -0.31 -1.74 15.95
N GLY A 144 -0.55 -0.43 15.95
CA GLY A 144 0.37 0.54 16.57
C GLY A 144 1.54 0.91 15.65
N LEU A 145 1.35 0.79 14.33
CA LEU A 145 2.31 1.31 13.35
C LEU A 145 2.36 2.84 13.45
N ARG A 146 3.50 3.41 13.06
CA ARG A 146 3.70 4.87 13.11
C ARG A 146 2.65 5.63 12.28
N THR A 147 2.32 5.09 11.13
CA THR A 147 1.16 5.49 10.33
C THR A 147 0.40 4.22 9.95
N GLU A 148 -0.92 4.23 10.02
CA GLU A 148 -1.74 3.02 9.90
C GLU A 148 -3.14 3.32 9.33
N ILE A 149 -3.65 2.49 8.40
CA ILE A 149 -5.07 2.51 8.02
C ILE A 149 -5.82 1.43 8.79
N VAL A 150 -6.67 1.80 9.74
CA VAL A 150 -7.56 0.87 10.45
C VAL A 150 -8.83 0.64 9.62
N PRO A 151 -9.14 -0.60 9.18
CA PRO A 151 -10.35 -0.88 8.42
C PRO A 151 -11.60 -0.64 9.26
N LEU A 152 -12.56 0.13 8.74
CA LEU A 152 -13.93 0.18 9.28
C LEU A 152 -14.83 -0.83 8.58
N THR A 153 -14.65 -1.01 7.26
CA THR A 153 -15.18 -2.16 6.53
C THR A 153 -14.33 -3.39 6.86
N ARG A 154 -14.95 -4.57 7.01
CA ARG A 154 -14.24 -5.85 7.18
C ARG A 154 -13.19 -6.02 6.07
N PRO A 155 -11.91 -6.30 6.36
CA PRO A 155 -10.86 -6.24 5.36
C PRO A 155 -10.71 -7.50 4.47
N PHE A 156 -11.67 -8.43 4.52
CA PHE A 156 -11.70 -9.68 3.76
C PHE A 156 -13.15 -10.07 3.45
N GLY A 157 -13.31 -10.93 2.43
CA GLY A 157 -14.63 -11.41 2.01
C GLY A 157 -15.53 -10.29 1.48
N ASN A 158 -14.94 -9.31 0.78
CA ASN A 158 -15.65 -8.20 0.15
C ASN A 158 -15.97 -8.53 -1.30
N TYR A 159 -17.18 -8.22 -1.76
CA TYR A 159 -17.52 -8.33 -3.18
C TYR A 159 -16.92 -7.20 -4.00
N ALA A 160 -16.57 -7.47 -5.26
CA ALA A 160 -16.35 -6.43 -6.26
C ALA A 160 -17.55 -5.47 -6.33
N GLY A 161 -17.27 -4.17 -6.43
CA GLY A 161 -18.26 -3.09 -6.39
C GLY A 161 -18.64 -2.63 -4.98
N ASN A 162 -18.16 -3.29 -3.93
CA ASN A 162 -18.42 -2.89 -2.56
C ASN A 162 -17.57 -1.66 -2.14
N VAL A 163 -17.97 -1.05 -1.03
CA VAL A 163 -17.32 0.11 -0.44
C VAL A 163 -16.35 -0.32 0.65
N PHE A 164 -15.11 0.14 0.54
CA PHE A 164 -14.14 0.11 1.61
C PHE A 164 -14.12 1.45 2.36
N GLN A 165 -14.24 1.40 3.68
CA GLN A 165 -13.94 2.50 4.58
C GLN A 165 -12.74 2.14 5.46
N GLY A 166 -11.82 3.09 5.59
CA GLY A 166 -10.68 3.02 6.50
C GLY A 166 -10.52 4.32 7.28
N GLN A 167 -9.93 4.23 8.47
CA GLN A 167 -9.49 5.37 9.26
C GLN A 167 -7.96 5.44 9.25
N VAL A 168 -7.42 6.56 8.79
CA VAL A 168 -6.00 6.84 8.81
C VAL A 168 -5.60 7.32 10.20
N LEU A 169 -4.57 6.71 10.76
CA LEU A 169 -3.91 7.09 12.00
C LEU A 169 -2.47 7.51 11.72
N PHE A 170 -2.03 8.59 12.35
CA PHE A 170 -0.64 8.99 12.46
C PHE A 170 -0.28 9.11 13.93
N GLU A 171 0.75 8.38 14.36
CA GLU A 171 1.18 8.24 15.76
C GLU A 171 0.01 7.85 16.69
N GLY A 172 -0.82 6.93 16.21
CA GLY A 172 -2.00 6.42 16.93
C GLY A 172 -3.18 7.39 17.03
N LYS A 173 -3.12 8.56 16.37
CA LYS A 173 -4.21 9.55 16.36
C LYS A 173 -4.83 9.69 14.97
N PRO A 174 -6.13 9.97 14.87
CA PRO A 174 -6.77 10.25 13.58
C PRO A 174 -6.04 11.32 12.76
N ALA A 175 -5.72 10.99 11.51
CA ALA A 175 -5.03 11.88 10.57
C ALA A 175 -6.04 12.55 9.63
N ALA A 176 -6.55 13.70 10.05
CA ALA A 176 -7.55 14.47 9.31
C ALA A 176 -7.05 14.89 7.93
N HIS A 177 -7.95 14.93 6.93
CA HIS A 177 -7.66 15.46 5.60
C HIS A 177 -6.45 14.82 4.90
N THR A 178 -6.15 13.57 5.26
CA THR A 178 -5.08 12.80 4.63
C THR A 178 -5.46 12.42 3.20
N ARG A 179 -4.53 12.61 2.26
CA ARG A 179 -4.68 12.13 0.88
C ARG A 179 -4.43 10.63 0.85
N VAL A 180 -5.36 9.88 0.25
CA VAL A 180 -5.26 8.43 0.08
C VAL A 180 -5.22 8.11 -1.39
N GLU A 181 -4.08 7.61 -1.86
CA GLU A 181 -3.89 7.09 -3.21
C GLU A 181 -4.39 5.64 -3.27
N VAL A 182 -5.06 5.30 -4.36
CA VAL A 182 -5.75 4.02 -4.54
C VAL A 182 -5.40 3.43 -5.90
N GLU A 183 -4.86 2.21 -5.89
CA GLU A 183 -4.53 1.49 -7.11
C GLU A 183 -4.99 0.04 -7.11
N PHE A 184 -5.34 -0.43 -8.30
CA PHE A 184 -5.59 -1.85 -8.55
C PHE A 184 -4.28 -2.56 -8.91
N TYR A 185 -4.03 -3.72 -8.31
CA TYR A 185 -2.92 -4.56 -8.72
C TYR A 185 -3.23 -5.27 -10.05
N ASN A 186 -2.77 -4.67 -11.15
CA ASN A 186 -2.97 -5.13 -12.51
C ASN A 186 -1.97 -6.23 -12.88
N LYS A 187 -1.90 -7.30 -12.07
CA LYS A 187 -0.89 -8.36 -12.16
C LYS A 187 -0.76 -8.97 -13.56
N ASP A 188 -1.87 -9.13 -14.26
CA ASP A 188 -1.90 -9.76 -15.59
C ASP A 188 -1.81 -8.72 -16.73
N GLY A 189 -1.71 -7.42 -16.42
CA GLY A 189 -1.62 -6.33 -17.39
C GLY A 189 -2.86 -6.16 -18.29
N GLN A 190 -3.98 -6.79 -17.93
CA GLN A 190 -5.17 -6.81 -18.78
C GLN A 190 -6.00 -5.53 -18.67
N ARG A 191 -5.86 -4.77 -17.58
CA ARG A 191 -6.58 -3.50 -17.42
C ARG A 191 -5.82 -2.37 -18.09
N LYS A 192 -6.58 -1.49 -18.73
CA LYS A 192 -6.10 -0.24 -19.31
C LYS A 192 -6.87 0.91 -18.69
N ALA A 193 -6.15 1.84 -18.09
CA ALA A 193 -6.73 3.08 -17.60
C ALA A 193 -7.14 3.94 -18.81
N PRO A 194 -8.34 4.53 -18.83
CA PRO A 194 -8.72 5.48 -19.87
C PRO A 194 -7.83 6.74 -19.93
N ASN A 195 -7.22 7.12 -18.80
CA ASN A 195 -6.23 8.18 -18.68
C ASN A 195 -5.45 8.00 -17.36
N ASP A 196 -4.37 8.77 -17.20
CA ASP A 196 -3.43 8.66 -16.06
C ASP A 196 -4.10 8.82 -14.68
N ARG A 197 -5.15 9.64 -14.56
CA ARG A 197 -5.91 9.82 -13.29
C ARG A 197 -6.76 8.60 -12.90
N MET A 198 -6.81 7.61 -13.78
CA MET A 198 -7.48 6.32 -13.54
C MET A 198 -6.48 5.18 -13.38
N VAL A 199 -5.17 5.47 -13.42
CA VAL A 199 -4.10 4.58 -12.95
C VAL A 199 -4.12 4.65 -11.42
N THR A 200 -3.70 5.81 -10.89
CA THR A 200 -3.83 6.17 -9.48
C THR A 200 -5.08 7.03 -9.29
N GLN A 201 -5.99 6.57 -8.44
CA GLN A 201 -7.13 7.37 -7.99
C GLN A 201 -6.85 7.92 -6.60
N GLU A 202 -7.55 9.00 -6.22
CA GLU A 202 -7.35 9.63 -4.92
C GLU A 202 -8.68 9.83 -4.20
N VAL A 203 -8.65 9.71 -2.87
CA VAL A 203 -9.72 10.13 -1.98
C VAL A 203 -9.14 10.85 -0.77
N MET A 204 -9.83 11.89 -0.29
CA MET A 204 -9.44 12.59 0.92
C MET A 204 -10.15 12.00 2.14
N ALA A 205 -9.41 11.80 3.21
CA ALA A 205 -9.98 11.51 4.51
C ALA A 205 -10.72 12.73 5.09
N ASP A 206 -11.73 12.50 5.91
CA ASP A 206 -12.47 13.54 6.62
C ASP A 206 -11.70 14.06 7.85
N GLN A 207 -12.35 14.88 8.67
CA GLN A 207 -11.79 15.43 9.91
C GLN A 207 -11.43 14.38 10.97
N ASN A 208 -12.00 13.18 10.87
CA ASN A 208 -11.73 12.03 11.76
C ASN A 208 -10.75 11.05 11.11
N GLY A 209 -10.09 11.43 10.01
CA GLY A 209 -9.20 10.56 9.26
C GLY A 209 -9.91 9.44 8.51
N VAL A 210 -11.23 9.50 8.34
CA VAL A 210 -11.99 8.44 7.66
C VAL A 210 -12.10 8.73 6.17
N PHE A 211 -11.79 7.75 5.33
CA PHE A 211 -12.00 7.81 3.88
C PHE A 211 -12.90 6.67 3.41
N THR A 212 -13.55 6.87 2.26
CA THR A 212 -14.51 5.93 1.67
C THR A 212 -14.23 5.78 0.19
N PHE A 213 -14.07 4.55 -0.30
CA PHE A 213 -13.82 4.27 -1.71
C PHE A 213 -14.56 3.02 -2.18
N ALA A 214 -15.21 3.10 -3.34
CA ALA A 214 -15.85 1.93 -3.96
C ALA A 214 -14.86 1.26 -4.91
N CYS A 215 -14.59 -0.04 -4.71
CA CYS A 215 -13.67 -0.79 -5.57
C CYS A 215 -14.45 -1.40 -6.74
N PRO A 216 -14.36 -0.88 -7.96
CA PRO A 216 -15.30 -1.21 -9.05
C PRO A 216 -15.21 -2.65 -9.57
N TRP A 217 -14.15 -3.40 -9.27
CA TRP A 217 -13.95 -4.74 -9.82
C TRP A 217 -13.11 -5.65 -8.93
N LYS A 218 -13.16 -6.95 -9.25
CA LYS A 218 -12.45 -8.04 -8.57
C LYS A 218 -10.93 -7.88 -8.64
N GLY A 219 -10.29 -8.23 -7.53
CA GLY A 219 -8.85 -8.41 -7.33
C GLY A 219 -8.31 -7.53 -6.19
N TRP A 220 -6.98 -7.49 -6.08
CA TRP A 220 -6.29 -6.74 -5.02
C TRP A 220 -6.28 -5.23 -5.29
N TRP A 221 -6.69 -4.46 -4.29
CA TRP A 221 -6.65 -3.01 -4.26
C TRP A 221 -5.77 -2.52 -3.12
N GLY A 222 -4.86 -1.61 -3.43
CA GLY A 222 -3.96 -0.96 -2.49
C GLY A 222 -4.46 0.44 -2.16
N PHE A 223 -4.35 0.82 -0.90
CA PHE A 223 -4.67 2.15 -0.39
C PHE A 223 -3.46 2.68 0.34
N ALA A 224 -2.90 3.80 -0.09
CA ALA A 224 -1.75 4.46 0.53
C ALA A 224 -2.16 5.84 1.04
N ALA A 225 -2.33 5.96 2.35
CA ALA A 225 -2.59 7.24 3.01
C ALA A 225 -1.28 7.94 3.32
N LEU A 226 -1.02 9.06 2.65
CA LEU A 226 0.27 9.74 2.65
C LEU A 226 0.34 10.84 3.69
N THR A 227 1.39 10.81 4.51
CA THR A 227 1.67 11.79 5.57
C THR A 227 3.14 12.13 5.56
N THR A 228 3.51 13.36 5.90
CA THR A 228 4.92 13.75 6.02
C THR A 228 5.38 13.60 7.47
N ALA A 229 6.50 12.92 7.70
CA ALA A 229 7.11 12.86 9.03
C ALA A 229 7.54 14.26 9.49
N PRO A 230 7.41 14.59 10.79
CA PRO A 230 7.88 15.87 11.31
C PRO A 230 9.40 16.01 11.26
N GLU A 231 10.14 14.89 11.27
CA GLU A 231 11.58 14.84 11.11
C GLU A 231 12.02 14.47 9.68
N GLU A 232 13.18 14.98 9.29
CA GLU A 232 13.84 14.57 8.06
C GLU A 232 14.57 13.23 8.20
N TYR A 233 14.71 12.52 7.08
CA TYR A 233 15.56 11.35 6.96
C TYR A 233 16.76 11.65 6.07
N LYS A 234 17.97 11.60 6.64
CA LYS A 234 19.24 11.89 5.93
C LYS A 234 19.24 13.23 5.19
N GLY A 235 18.65 14.26 5.81
CA GLY A 235 18.63 15.63 5.27
C GLY A 235 17.62 15.87 4.14
N ARG A 236 16.62 15.00 4.01
CA ARG A 236 15.49 15.14 3.07
C ARG A 236 14.19 14.83 3.80
N GLU A 237 13.09 15.30 3.25
CA GLU A 237 11.74 14.98 3.71
C GLU A 237 11.52 13.45 3.73
N LEU A 238 10.80 12.97 4.74
CA LEU A 238 10.38 11.58 4.83
C LEU A 238 8.85 11.51 4.67
N GLU A 239 8.42 11.02 3.53
CA GLU A 239 7.03 10.63 3.30
C GLU A 239 6.77 9.28 3.96
N LEU A 240 5.70 9.21 4.74
CA LEU A 240 5.17 8.03 5.39
C LEU A 240 3.84 7.65 4.75
N GLY A 241 3.78 6.46 4.18
CA GLY A 241 2.54 5.89 3.65
C GLY A 241 2.00 4.84 4.62
N ALA A 242 0.78 5.04 5.13
CA ALA A 242 0.02 3.95 5.72
C ALA A 242 -0.62 3.17 4.58
N VAL A 243 -0.17 1.93 4.36
CA VAL A 243 -0.64 1.12 3.23
C VAL A 243 -1.44 -0.08 3.69
N ILE A 244 -2.60 -0.30 3.08
CA ILE A 244 -3.37 -1.54 3.24
C ILE A 244 -3.74 -2.13 1.89
N TRP A 245 -3.67 -3.46 1.79
CA TRP A 245 -4.12 -4.23 0.63
C TRP A 245 -5.36 -5.06 0.99
N LEU A 246 -6.32 -5.11 0.07
CA LEU A 246 -7.58 -5.83 0.23
C LEU A 246 -7.94 -6.56 -1.06
N ASP A 247 -8.48 -7.78 -0.96
CA ASP A 247 -9.00 -8.50 -2.12
C ASP A 247 -10.51 -8.28 -2.25
N MET A 248 -10.93 -7.89 -3.45
CA MET A 248 -12.34 -7.79 -3.83
C MET A 248 -12.70 -9.03 -4.65
N LYS A 249 -13.72 -9.80 -4.25
CA LYS A 249 -14.09 -11.10 -4.80
C LYS A 249 -15.00 -11.03 -6.02
#